data_AF-A0A7S2VZU3-F1
#
_entry.id   AF-A0A7S2VZU3-F1
#
_cell.length_a   1.000
_cell.length_b   1.000
_cell.length_c   1.000
_cell.angle_alpha   90.00
_cell.angle_beta   90.00
_cell.angle_gamma   90.00
#
_symmetry.space_group_name_H-M   'P 1'
#
loop_
_entity.id
_entity.type
_entity.pdbx_description
1 polymer ?
#
loop_
_entity_poly.entity_id
_entity_poly.type
_entity_poly.pdbx_seq_one_letter_code
_entity_poly.pdbx_strand_id
1 'polypeptide(L)'
;QPTPIPAPHPIPTDAPVVLPTVKSLVYVSPECEQDNQCNECEGDCDQNGDCAGDLICFQRSGFTTVPGCSGSGIENKDYCILPNQGDSQPTPIPAPHPIPTDAPVVLPTVKSLVYVSPECEQDNQCNECEGDCDQNGDCAGDLICFQRSGFTTVPGCSGSGIENKDYCILPNQGDSQPTPIPA
;
A
#
# COMPACT_ATOMS: atom_id res chain seq x y z
N GLN A 1 57.06 -20.19 -31.56
CA GLN A 1 56.94 -19.95 -30.11
C GLN A 1 55.46 -19.77 -29.79
N PRO A 2 54.82 -20.67 -29.02
CA PRO A 2 53.42 -20.51 -28.65
C PRO A 2 53.26 -19.31 -27.70
N THR A 3 52.30 -18.44 -27.99
CA THR A 3 51.95 -17.31 -27.13
C THR A 3 51.27 -17.78 -25.84
N PRO A 4 51.52 -17.15 -24.67
CA PRO A 4 50.84 -17.50 -23.43
C PRO A 4 49.33 -17.32 -23.56
N ILE A 5 48.56 -18.33 -23.15
CA ILE A 5 47.10 -18.25 -23.06
C ILE A 5 46.77 -17.28 -21.91
N PRO A 6 45.92 -16.25 -22.13
CA PRO A 6 45.51 -15.34 -21.08
C PRO A 6 44.84 -16.11 -19.94
N ALA A 7 45.24 -15.83 -18.70
CA ALA A 7 44.58 -16.40 -17.53
C ALA A 7 43.08 -15.99 -17.53
N PRO A 8 42.17 -16.90 -17.14
CA PRO A 8 40.76 -16.55 -17.00
C PRO A 8 40.65 -15.39 -16.00
N HIS A 9 40.01 -14.30 -16.42
CA HIS A 9 39.68 -13.22 -15.49
C HIS A 9 38.70 -13.78 -14.46
N PRO A 10 38.88 -13.50 -13.16
CA PRO A 10 37.90 -13.86 -12.15
C PRO A 10 36.58 -13.21 -12.53
N ILE A 11 35.56 -14.04 -12.75
CA ILE A 11 34.19 -13.58 -12.97
C ILE A 11 33.82 -12.81 -11.70
N PRO A 12 33.37 -11.53 -11.80
CA PRO A 12 32.86 -10.84 -10.63
C PRO A 12 31.71 -11.67 -10.07
N THR A 13 31.91 -12.26 -8.89
CA THR A 13 30.82 -12.85 -8.12
C THR A 13 29.81 -11.75 -7.88
N ASP A 14 28.62 -11.88 -8.47
CA ASP A 14 27.50 -10.99 -8.20
C ASP A 14 27.36 -10.83 -6.69
N ALA A 15 27.56 -9.60 -6.21
CA ALA A 15 27.25 -9.25 -4.84
C ALA A 15 25.77 -9.58 -4.59
N PRO A 16 25.41 -10.08 -3.40
CA PRO A 16 24.01 -10.32 -3.08
C PRO A 16 23.24 -9.03 -3.34
N VAL A 17 22.23 -9.11 -4.22
CA VAL A 17 21.30 -8.03 -4.48
C VAL A 17 20.59 -7.76 -3.15
N VAL A 18 21.04 -6.75 -2.42
CA VAL A 18 20.36 -6.25 -1.24
C VAL A 18 19.08 -5.61 -1.75
N LEU A 19 18.01 -6.41 -1.78
CA LEU A 19 16.68 -5.92 -2.09
C LEU A 19 16.36 -4.81 -1.08
N PRO A 20 16.00 -3.59 -1.51
CA PRO A 20 15.64 -2.54 -0.57
C PRO A 20 14.41 -3.01 0.21
N THR A 21 14.62 -3.41 1.45
CA THR A 21 13.55 -3.63 2.41
C THR A 21 12.93 -2.27 2.70
N VAL A 22 11.87 -1.93 1.98
CA VAL A 22 10.99 -0.80 2.29
C VAL A 22 10.51 -0.97 3.73
N LYS A 23 10.65 0.08 4.54
CA LYS A 23 10.32 0.03 5.96
C LYS A 23 8.81 0.16 6.12
N SER A 24 8.20 -0.71 6.91
CA SER A 24 6.74 -0.69 7.13
C SER A 24 6.34 0.41 8.09
N LEU A 25 5.16 0.99 7.89
CA LEU A 25 4.57 1.96 8.79
C LEU A 25 4.25 1.34 10.15
N VAL A 26 4.74 1.97 11.21
CA VAL A 26 4.50 1.55 12.60
C VAL A 26 3.97 2.74 13.38
N TYR A 27 2.86 2.54 14.10
CA TYR A 27 2.34 3.53 15.04
C TYR A 27 2.92 3.27 16.43
N VAL A 28 3.65 4.24 16.95
CA VAL A 28 4.41 4.16 18.20
C VAL A 28 4.00 5.33 19.10
N SER A 29 2.87 5.18 19.80
CA SER A 29 2.36 6.18 20.77
C SER A 29 2.89 5.88 22.18
N PRO A 30 3.24 6.90 23.01
CA PRO A 30 2.92 8.33 22.91
C PRO A 30 4.11 9.24 22.56
N GLU A 31 4.41 9.41 21.26
CA GLU A 31 5.44 10.33 20.69
C GLU A 31 6.85 9.73 20.56
N CYS A 32 6.92 8.43 20.21
CA CYS A 32 8.12 7.70 19.76
C CYS A 32 9.32 7.68 20.73
N GLU A 33 9.14 6.95 21.83
CA GLU A 33 9.94 7.11 23.04
C GLU A 33 11.37 6.53 23.00
N GLN A 34 12.32 7.44 23.22
CA GLN A 34 13.48 7.40 24.15
C GLN A 34 14.02 8.85 24.27
N ASP A 35 13.78 9.66 23.23
CA ASP A 35 14.06 11.11 23.13
C ASP A 35 12.90 11.94 22.54
N ASN A 36 11.66 11.40 22.55
CA ASN A 36 10.48 11.96 21.86
C ASN A 36 10.72 12.17 20.35
N GLN A 37 11.41 11.22 19.71
CA GLN A 37 11.78 11.30 18.30
C GLN A 37 11.48 9.98 17.58
N CYS A 38 10.62 10.07 16.56
CA CYS A 38 10.22 8.97 15.68
C CYS A 38 11.30 8.70 14.62
N ASN A 39 11.59 7.42 14.37
CA ASN A 39 12.44 7.05 13.24
C ASN A 39 11.64 7.04 11.93
N GLU A 40 12.31 6.78 10.80
CA GLU A 40 11.65 6.66 9.50
C GLU A 40 10.48 5.66 9.54
N CYS A 41 9.35 5.99 8.93
CA CYS A 41 8.11 5.22 8.92
C CYS A 41 7.45 5.00 10.29
N GLU A 42 7.85 5.75 11.32
CA GLU A 42 7.20 5.75 12.63
C GLU A 42 6.39 7.05 12.83
N GLY A 43 5.24 6.91 13.47
CA GLY A 43 4.34 7.99 13.88
C GLY A 43 4.04 7.90 15.37
N ASP A 44 3.53 8.94 16.02
CA ASP A 44 2.74 10.07 15.51
C ASP A 44 3.50 11.40 15.67
N CYS A 45 4.21 11.85 14.64
CA CYS A 45 4.92 13.14 14.72
C CYS A 45 3.96 14.30 14.47
N ASP A 46 4.11 15.44 15.13
CA ASP A 46 3.31 16.64 14.85
C ASP A 46 4.12 17.69 14.09
N GLN A 47 5.44 17.67 14.25
CA GLN A 47 6.39 18.59 13.64
C GLN A 47 7.72 17.86 13.36
N ASN A 48 8.54 18.45 12.48
CA ASN A 48 9.84 17.86 12.12
C ASN A 48 10.76 17.61 13.34
N GLY A 49 10.59 18.38 14.43
CA GLY A 49 11.37 18.21 15.67
C GLY A 49 11.11 16.89 16.38
N ASP A 50 9.95 16.26 16.11
CA ASP A 50 9.54 14.98 16.68
C ASP A 50 10.06 13.81 15.84
N CYS A 51 10.84 14.07 14.79
CA CYS A 51 11.51 13.07 13.99
C CYS A 51 13.01 13.01 14.31
N ALA A 52 13.59 11.82 14.30
CA ALA A 52 15.00 11.62 14.58
C ALA A 52 15.90 12.20 13.47
N GLY A 53 16.93 12.94 13.84
CA GLY A 53 17.93 13.47 12.90
C GLY A 53 17.36 14.49 11.91
N ASP A 54 17.57 14.24 10.62
CA ASP A 54 17.17 15.14 9.52
C ASP A 54 15.82 14.77 8.88
N LEU A 55 15.08 13.84 9.50
CA LEU A 55 13.77 13.41 9.02
C LEU A 55 12.74 14.54 9.11
N ILE A 56 11.74 14.49 8.23
CA ILE A 56 10.61 15.43 8.23
C ILE A 56 9.32 14.72 8.59
N CYS A 57 8.42 15.43 9.25
CA CYS A 57 7.11 14.90 9.57
C CYS A 57 6.17 15.03 8.37
N PHE A 58 5.71 13.90 7.85
CA PHE A 58 4.76 13.85 6.75
C PHE A 58 3.33 13.84 7.29
N GLN A 59 2.72 15.02 7.30
CA GLN A 59 1.31 15.15 7.66
C GLN A 59 0.43 14.50 6.61
N ARG A 60 -0.49 13.64 7.03
CA ARG A 60 -1.40 12.98 6.09
C ARG A 60 -2.84 12.93 6.59
N SER A 61 -3.74 12.84 5.63
CA SER A 61 -5.17 12.62 5.86
C SER A 61 -5.57 11.20 5.43
N GLY A 62 -6.49 10.60 6.17
CA GLY A 62 -6.96 9.24 5.96
C GLY A 62 -5.79 8.25 5.98
N PHE A 63 -5.69 7.47 4.90
CA PHE A 63 -4.62 6.48 4.69
C PHE A 63 -3.72 6.85 3.51
N THR A 64 -3.52 8.14 3.23
CA THR A 64 -2.62 8.59 2.16
C THR A 64 -1.26 7.90 2.29
N THR A 65 -0.75 7.37 1.18
CA THR A 65 0.51 6.61 1.15
C THR A 65 1.66 7.48 1.63
N VAL A 66 2.49 6.91 2.51
CA VAL A 66 3.65 7.60 3.07
C VAL A 66 4.87 7.32 2.19
N PRO A 67 5.52 8.34 1.61
CA PRO A 67 6.68 8.15 0.74
C PRO A 67 7.81 7.39 1.42
N GLY A 68 8.39 6.42 0.72
CA GLY A 68 9.49 5.59 1.24
C GLY A 68 9.06 4.47 2.20
N CYS A 69 7.78 4.43 2.59
CA CYS A 69 7.25 3.46 3.55
C CYS A 69 6.25 2.49 2.91
N SER A 70 6.18 1.27 3.45
CA SER A 70 5.19 0.26 3.06
C SER A 70 4.07 0.11 4.10
N GLY A 71 2.90 -0.38 3.66
CA GLY A 71 1.74 -0.56 4.52
C GLY A 71 0.87 0.69 4.66
N SER A 72 -0.26 0.56 5.34
CA SER A 72 -1.28 1.62 5.42
C SER A 72 -1.11 2.55 6.64
N GLY A 73 -0.45 2.08 7.69
CA GLY A 73 -0.38 2.79 8.97
C GLY A 73 -1.76 2.94 9.64
N ILE A 74 -1.89 3.93 10.52
CA ILE A 74 -3.11 4.30 11.24
C ILE A 74 -3.71 5.56 10.64
N GLU A 75 -5.04 5.58 10.48
CA GLU A 75 -5.75 6.69 9.85
C GLU A 75 -5.44 8.04 10.49
N ASN A 76 -5.19 9.06 9.66
CA ASN A 76 -4.91 10.44 10.09
C ASN A 76 -3.70 10.55 11.05
N LYS A 77 -2.81 9.57 11.02
CA LYS A 77 -1.53 9.61 11.75
C LYS A 77 -0.41 10.01 10.85
N ASP A 78 0.50 10.75 11.43
CA ASP A 78 1.60 11.40 10.74
C ASP A 78 2.89 10.60 10.96
N TYR A 79 3.78 10.59 9.98
CA TYR A 79 4.93 9.69 9.95
C TYR A 79 6.20 10.38 9.53
N CYS A 80 7.32 10.03 10.15
CA CYS A 80 8.62 10.57 9.78
C CYS A 80 9.16 9.92 8.51
N ILE A 81 9.61 10.74 7.56
CA ILE A 81 10.20 10.29 6.29
C ILE A 81 11.52 11.02 6.01
N LEU A 82 12.33 10.45 5.13
CA LEU A 82 13.51 11.15 4.63
C LEU A 82 13.09 12.41 3.85
N PRO A 83 13.78 13.55 4.05
CA PRO A 83 13.60 14.72 3.19
C PRO A 83 13.93 14.33 1.74
N ASN A 84 13.13 14.80 0.79
CA ASN A 84 13.25 14.52 -0.65
C ASN A 84 12.80 13.12 -1.12
N GLN A 85 12.09 12.34 -0.31
CA GLN A 85 11.34 11.16 -0.83
C GLN A 85 10.19 11.57 -1.77
N GLY A 86 9.83 12.85 -1.79
CA GLY A 86 8.95 13.47 -2.79
C GLY A 86 9.64 13.82 -4.12
N ASP A 87 10.97 13.68 -4.23
CA ASP A 87 11.73 13.96 -5.46
C ASP A 87 11.97 12.72 -6.32
N SER A 88 11.23 11.62 -6.06
CA SER A 88 10.74 10.80 -7.17
C SER A 88 9.60 11.53 -7.90
N GLN A 89 9.85 12.80 -8.26
CA GLN A 89 9.20 13.43 -9.39
C GLN A 89 9.40 12.48 -10.59
N PRO A 90 8.37 12.24 -11.42
CA PRO A 90 8.53 11.46 -12.64
C PRO A 90 9.76 11.99 -13.38
N THR A 91 10.72 11.10 -13.65
CA THR A 91 11.85 11.41 -14.54
C THR A 91 11.32 12.19 -15.73
N PRO A 92 11.94 13.31 -16.16
CA PRO A 92 11.52 14.00 -17.37
C PRO A 92 11.46 12.96 -18.48
N ILE A 93 10.25 12.73 -19.00
CA ILE A 93 10.03 11.79 -20.10
C ILE A 93 10.98 12.23 -21.22
N PRO A 94 11.92 11.35 -21.65
CA PRO A 94 12.77 11.64 -22.80
C PRO A 94 11.87 12.06 -23.97
N ALA A 95 12.24 13.13 -24.67
CA ALA A 95 11.46 13.64 -25.79
C ALA A 95 11.05 12.49 -26.73
N PRO A 96 9.82 12.49 -27.27
CA PRO A 96 9.27 11.33 -27.94
C PRO A 96 10.16 10.92 -29.12
N HIS A 97 10.83 9.78 -28.99
CA HIS A 97 11.17 9.01 -30.17
C HIS A 97 9.85 8.48 -30.75
N PRO A 98 9.67 8.40 -32.08
CA PRO A 98 8.48 7.76 -32.65
C PRO A 98 8.49 6.28 -32.25
N ILE A 99 7.68 5.94 -31.26
CA ILE A 99 7.46 4.58 -30.80
C ILE A 99 6.45 3.95 -31.78
N PRO A 100 6.70 2.75 -32.31
CA PRO A 100 5.69 2.03 -33.08
C PRO A 100 4.45 1.82 -32.21
N THR A 101 3.28 2.08 -32.79
CA THR A 101 1.99 2.07 -32.10
C THR A 101 1.60 0.65 -31.72
N ASP A 102 2.04 0.20 -30.55
CA ASP A 102 1.45 -0.97 -29.91
C ASP A 102 0.14 -0.60 -29.21
N ALA A 103 -0.78 -1.56 -29.25
CA ALA A 103 -2.17 -1.50 -28.80
C ALA A 103 -2.34 -0.93 -27.36
N PRO A 104 -3.52 -0.40 -27.02
CA PRO A 104 -3.76 0.17 -25.69
C PRO A 104 -3.57 -0.90 -24.62
N VAL A 105 -2.54 -0.71 -23.79
CA VAL A 105 -2.34 -1.48 -22.56
C VAL A 105 -3.32 -0.92 -21.53
N VAL A 106 -4.41 -1.65 -21.28
CA VAL A 106 -5.33 -1.36 -20.17
C VAL A 106 -4.61 -1.72 -18.88
N LEU A 107 -4.16 -0.71 -18.14
CA LEU A 107 -3.62 -0.90 -16.79
C LEU A 107 -4.77 -1.38 -15.88
N PRO A 108 -4.61 -2.45 -15.08
CA PRO A 108 -5.64 -2.86 -14.14
C PRO A 108 -5.75 -1.81 -13.04
N THR A 109 -6.78 -0.95 -13.15
CA THR A 109 -7.16 -0.02 -12.08
C THR A 109 -7.82 -0.84 -10.97
N VAL A 110 -7.08 -1.12 -9.90
CA VAL A 110 -7.68 -1.68 -8.67
C VAL A 110 -8.69 -0.67 -8.12
N LYS A 111 -9.90 -1.15 -7.79
CA LYS A 111 -10.99 -0.28 -7.31
C LYS A 111 -10.76 0.10 -5.85
N SER A 112 -10.99 1.36 -5.52
CA SER A 112 -10.89 1.85 -4.14
C SER A 112 -12.13 1.52 -3.33
N LEU A 113 -11.95 1.30 -2.03
CA LEU A 113 -13.05 1.10 -1.09
C LEU A 113 -13.91 2.35 -0.96
N VAL A 114 -15.22 2.19 -1.09
CA VAL A 114 -16.21 3.26 -0.95
C VAL A 114 -17.26 2.82 0.07
N TYR A 115 -17.53 3.68 1.04
CA TYR A 115 -18.63 3.47 1.99
C TYR A 115 -19.88 4.19 1.47
N VAL A 116 -20.95 3.44 1.24
CA VAL A 116 -22.22 3.92 0.69
C VAL A 116 -23.34 3.62 1.69
N SER A 117 -23.87 4.67 2.32
CA SER A 117 -24.93 4.63 3.36
C SER A 117 -26.06 5.58 2.95
N PRO A 118 -27.36 5.24 3.14
CA PRO A 118 -27.86 4.25 4.09
C PRO A 118 -27.92 2.79 3.62
N GLU A 119 -27.75 2.49 2.32
CA GLU A 119 -27.48 1.14 1.78
C GLU A 119 -27.41 1.26 0.26
N CYS A 120 -26.19 1.22 -0.31
CA CYS A 120 -25.87 0.93 -1.71
C CYS A 120 -26.94 1.31 -2.76
N GLU A 121 -26.96 2.61 -3.09
CA GLU A 121 -28.12 3.24 -3.71
C GLU A 121 -28.46 2.76 -5.13
N GLN A 122 -29.76 2.92 -5.43
CA GLN A 122 -30.54 2.62 -6.64
C GLN A 122 -31.19 1.23 -6.65
N ASP A 123 -30.50 0.17 -6.20
CA ASP A 123 -31.07 -1.19 -6.12
C ASP A 123 -30.84 -1.90 -4.76
N ASN A 124 -30.37 -1.18 -3.73
CA ASN A 124 -29.94 -1.75 -2.43
C ASN A 124 -28.87 -2.84 -2.58
N GLN A 125 -28.03 -2.73 -3.63
CA GLN A 125 -26.98 -3.67 -3.93
C GLN A 125 -25.66 -2.93 -4.15
N CYS A 126 -24.65 -3.28 -3.37
CA CYS A 126 -23.32 -2.71 -3.40
C CYS A 126 -22.51 -3.31 -4.55
N ASN A 127 -21.79 -2.47 -5.28
CA ASN A 127 -20.84 -2.93 -6.28
C ASN A 127 -19.54 -3.43 -5.63
N GLU A 128 -18.64 -3.97 -6.45
CA GLU A 128 -17.32 -4.39 -5.99
C GLU A 128 -16.57 -3.22 -5.33
N CYS A 129 -16.01 -3.47 -4.14
CA CYS A 129 -15.36 -2.51 -3.26
C CYS A 129 -16.30 -1.47 -2.62
N GLU A 130 -17.62 -1.70 -2.65
CA GLU A 130 -18.60 -0.88 -1.93
C GLU A 130 -19.11 -1.62 -0.68
N GLY A 131 -19.30 -0.88 0.39
CA GLY A 131 -19.92 -1.31 1.64
C GLY A 131 -21.12 -0.41 1.97
N ASP A 132 -22.01 -0.76 2.89
CA ASP A 132 -21.88 -1.68 4.04
C ASP A 132 -22.77 -2.92 3.86
N CYS A 133 -22.27 -3.99 3.24
CA CYS A 133 -23.08 -5.20 3.04
C CYS A 133 -23.19 -6.00 4.34
N ASP A 134 -24.35 -6.56 4.67
CA ASP A 134 -24.49 -7.47 5.81
C ASP A 134 -24.45 -8.94 5.36
N GLN A 135 -24.94 -9.19 4.14
CA GLN A 135 -25.08 -10.51 3.51
C GLN A 135 -24.80 -10.42 2.01
N ASN A 136 -24.53 -11.56 1.38
CA ASN A 136 -24.25 -11.61 -0.07
C ASN A 136 -25.39 -11.04 -0.94
N GLY A 137 -26.64 -11.08 -0.44
CA GLY A 137 -27.79 -10.52 -1.14
C GLY A 137 -27.73 -9.00 -1.31
N ASP A 138 -26.93 -8.33 -0.49
CA ASP A 138 -26.72 -6.88 -0.54
C ASP A 138 -25.59 -6.52 -1.52
N CYS A 139 -24.97 -7.52 -2.17
CA CYS A 139 -23.97 -7.30 -3.21
C CYS A 139 -24.57 -7.50 -4.60
N ALA A 140 -24.14 -6.68 -5.57
CA ALA A 140 -24.61 -6.77 -6.94
C ALA A 140 -24.11 -8.04 -7.64
N GLY A 141 -25.02 -8.74 -8.33
CA GLY A 141 -24.68 -9.93 -9.13
C GLY A 141 -24.18 -11.10 -8.29
N ASP A 142 -23.00 -11.62 -8.65
CA ASP A 142 -22.37 -12.80 -8.00
C ASP A 142 -21.32 -12.43 -6.94
N LEU A 143 -21.28 -11.16 -6.52
CA LEU A 143 -20.36 -10.69 -5.49
C LEU A 143 -20.72 -11.29 -4.12
N ILE A 144 -19.71 -11.46 -3.27
CA ILE A 144 -19.89 -11.92 -1.89
C ILE A 144 -19.60 -10.78 -0.92
N CYS A 145 -20.29 -10.79 0.21
CA CYS A 145 -20.02 -9.84 1.26
C CYS A 145 -18.81 -10.30 2.08
N PHE A 146 -17.72 -9.53 2.03
CA PHE A 146 -16.55 -9.75 2.86
C PHE A 146 -16.74 -9.06 4.20
N GLN A 147 -17.17 -9.86 5.18
CA GLN A 147 -17.29 -9.40 6.56
C GLN A 147 -15.90 -9.24 7.18
N ARG A 148 -15.67 -8.12 7.85
CA ARG A 148 -14.34 -7.78 8.32
C ARG A 148 -14.38 -7.08 9.67
N SER A 149 -13.34 -7.29 10.46
CA SER A 149 -13.13 -6.59 11.73
C SER A 149 -11.99 -5.58 11.61
N GLY A 150 -12.12 -4.45 12.29
CA GLY A 150 -11.18 -3.34 12.24
C GLY A 150 -10.99 -2.81 10.81
N PHE A 151 -9.73 -2.69 10.39
CA PHE A 151 -9.33 -2.27 9.05
C PHE A 151 -8.66 -3.41 8.25
N THR A 152 -9.09 -4.66 8.48
CA THR A 152 -8.57 -5.81 7.71
C THR A 152 -8.68 -5.55 6.21
N THR A 153 -7.62 -5.85 5.47
CA THR A 153 -7.53 -5.53 4.03
C THR A 153 -8.63 -6.25 3.26
N VAL A 154 -9.32 -5.52 2.37
CA VAL A 154 -10.39 -6.08 1.54
C VAL A 154 -9.78 -6.64 0.25
N PRO A 155 -9.92 -7.94 -0.04
CA PRO A 155 -9.32 -8.55 -1.22
C PRO A 155 -9.80 -7.92 -2.53
N GLY A 156 -8.86 -7.64 -3.44
CA GLY A 156 -9.17 -7.03 -4.74
C GLY A 156 -9.45 -5.52 -4.70
N CYS A 157 -9.46 -4.90 -3.52
CA CYS A 157 -9.73 -3.49 -3.34
C CYS A 157 -8.53 -2.72 -2.78
N SER A 158 -8.40 -1.45 -3.15
CA SER A 158 -7.41 -0.52 -2.60
C SER A 158 -8.01 0.40 -1.55
N GLY A 159 -7.17 0.91 -0.65
CA GLY A 159 -7.60 1.75 0.46
C GLY A 159 -8.06 0.94 1.68
N SER A 160 -8.30 1.63 2.79
CA SER A 160 -8.59 0.98 4.08
C SER A 160 -10.08 0.87 4.38
N GLY A 161 -10.93 1.64 3.71
CA GLY A 161 -12.37 1.72 4.01
C GLY A 161 -12.63 2.31 5.40
N ILE A 162 -13.79 1.98 5.96
CA ILE A 162 -14.27 2.40 7.29
C ILE A 162 -14.18 1.22 8.25
N GLU A 163 -13.75 1.48 9.48
CA GLU A 163 -13.56 0.45 10.50
C GLU A 163 -14.82 -0.40 10.72
N ASN A 164 -14.68 -1.73 10.77
CA ASN A 164 -15.76 -2.69 10.99
C ASN A 164 -16.91 -2.58 9.97
N LYS A 165 -16.63 -2.05 8.78
CA LYS A 165 -17.56 -2.04 7.65
C LYS A 165 -17.22 -3.12 6.66
N ASP A 166 -18.26 -3.72 6.11
CA ASP A 166 -18.17 -4.88 5.26
C ASP A 166 -18.28 -4.46 3.79
N TYR A 167 -17.63 -5.19 2.89
CA TYR A 167 -17.47 -4.76 1.50
C TYR A 167 -17.70 -5.90 0.52
N CYS A 168 -18.33 -5.61 -0.61
CA CYS A 168 -18.57 -6.60 -1.64
C CYS A 168 -17.31 -6.87 -2.47
N ILE A 169 -16.94 -8.15 -2.60
CA ILE A 169 -15.77 -8.61 -3.35
C ILE A 169 -16.14 -9.74 -4.32
N LEU A 170 -15.23 -10.06 -5.25
CA LEU A 170 -15.37 -11.24 -6.10
C LEU A 170 -15.21 -12.55 -5.28
N PRO A 171 -16.00 -13.59 -5.55
CA PRO A 171 -16.00 -14.87 -4.82
C PRO A 171 -14.63 -15.57 -4.72
N ASN A 172 -13.72 -15.31 -5.66
CA ASN A 172 -12.44 -16.02 -5.79
C ASN A 172 -11.22 -15.16 -5.40
N GLN A 173 -11.42 -14.02 -4.72
CA GLN A 173 -10.32 -13.21 -4.17
C GLN A 173 -10.01 -13.56 -2.70
N GLY A 174 -10.81 -14.45 -2.09
CA GLY A 174 -10.77 -14.80 -0.66
C GLY A 174 -9.94 -16.03 -0.27
N ASP A 175 -9.22 -16.68 -1.21
CA ASP A 175 -8.47 -17.92 -0.95
C ASP A 175 -7.19 -17.73 -0.11
N SER A 176 -7.13 -16.68 0.70
CA SER A 176 -6.14 -16.50 1.76
C SER A 176 -6.80 -16.05 3.07
N GLN A 177 -7.92 -16.67 3.45
CA GLN A 177 -8.35 -16.65 4.85
C GLN A 177 -7.66 -17.78 5.64
N PRO A 178 -7.11 -17.48 6.83
CA PRO A 178 -6.67 -18.51 7.77
C PRO A 178 -7.88 -19.32 8.23
N THR A 179 -7.70 -20.64 8.28
CA THR A 179 -8.71 -21.62 8.69
C THR A 179 -9.41 -21.23 10.00
N PRO A 180 -10.73 -21.47 10.13
CA PRO A 180 -11.44 -21.25 11.38
C PRO A 180 -10.84 -22.12 12.49
N ILE A 181 -10.54 -21.49 13.63
CA ILE A 181 -10.19 -22.20 14.87
C ILE A 181 -11.47 -22.93 15.31
N PRO A 182 -11.48 -24.27 15.34
CA PRO A 182 -12.64 -25.00 15.84
C PRO A 182 -12.77 -24.80 17.35
N ALA A 183 -14.04 -24.74 17.78
CA ALA A 183 -14.51 -24.51 19.14
C ALA A 183 -13.94 -25.46 20.20
#